data_AF-A0A3Q1HSV5-F1
#
_entry.id   AF-A0A3Q1HSV5-F1
#
_cell.length_a   1.000
_cell.length_b   1.000
_cell.length_c   1.000
_cell.angle_alpha   90.00
_cell.angle_beta   90.00
_cell.angle_gamma   90.00
#
_symmetry.space_group_name_H-M   'P 1'
#
loop_
_entity.id
_entity.type
_entity.pdbx_description
1 polymer ?
#
loop_
_entity_poly.entity_id
_entity_poly.type
_entity_poly.pdbx_seq_one_letter_code
_entity_poly.pdbx_strand_id
1 'polypeptide(L)'
;MKKLHRCEEEEEEEEKCYDPADSSLIFVDEEDVLDCKEDDKALMSCGHAVTPMSLTNWCRLLVDQGESTFVCGQTGCDIEWPFEEVCKMALLTEEEIKYFENKMFSSAKDLLDVKSCPGCKSSVMRNDPSNLCVKCTVCSADKNGIFMFCWQCLREWRGTFPRSDRCKNYGCVNKSLEILRNCPVITFSDVAGITGCPSIRACPTCGFIVEHDRSGCKNIFCTRCKEEFCFACLQLTNDCLETSEHYEPCSSGVAPRQTFIPVWQKGVL
;
A
#
# COMPACT_ATOMS: atom_id res chain seq x y z
N MET A 1 -26.19 -14.34 21.45
CA MET A 1 -25.63 -13.39 22.44
C MET A 1 -24.49 -12.64 21.77
N LYS A 2 -24.81 -11.50 21.15
CA LYS A 2 -23.83 -10.65 20.44
C LYS A 2 -23.11 -9.82 21.48
N LYS A 3 -21.78 -9.88 21.50
CA LYS A 3 -20.93 -9.10 22.41
C LYS A 3 -20.99 -7.63 21.97
N LEU A 4 -21.43 -6.76 22.88
CA LEU A 4 -21.18 -5.32 22.84
C LEU A 4 -19.68 -5.11 22.64
N HIS A 5 -19.32 -4.36 21.60
CA HIS A 5 -17.99 -3.79 21.49
C HIS A 5 -17.93 -2.62 22.47
N ARG A 6 -16.92 -2.65 23.33
CA ARG A 6 -16.65 -1.69 24.39
C ARG A 6 -15.97 -0.50 23.74
N CYS A 7 -16.61 0.67 23.75
CA CYS A 7 -15.97 1.93 23.38
C CYS A 7 -14.81 2.16 24.35
N GLU A 8 -13.59 2.17 23.84
CA GLU A 8 -12.41 2.62 24.57
C GLU A 8 -12.34 4.15 24.45
N GLU A 9 -11.96 4.79 25.55
CA GLU A 9 -12.00 6.24 25.77
C GLU A 9 -11.10 6.97 24.76
N GLU A 10 -11.69 7.73 23.84
CA GLU A 10 -11.01 8.62 22.91
C GLU A 10 -10.60 9.92 23.63
N GLU A 11 -9.36 10.38 23.41
CA GLU A 11 -8.91 11.70 23.82
C GLU A 11 -9.85 12.76 23.21
N GLU A 12 -10.30 13.75 23.99
CA GLU A 12 -11.23 14.80 23.55
C GLU A 12 -10.61 15.65 22.40
N GLU A 13 -10.73 15.18 21.16
CA GLU A 13 -10.61 16.02 19.97
C GLU A 13 -11.81 16.98 19.94
N GLU A 14 -11.59 18.28 19.69
CA GLU A 14 -12.67 19.26 19.58
C GLU A 14 -13.72 18.78 18.55
N GLU A 15 -14.99 18.73 18.96
CA GLU A 15 -16.07 18.22 18.13
C GLU A 15 -16.29 19.16 16.93
N LYS A 16 -16.06 18.64 15.71
CA LYS A 16 -16.18 19.40 14.46
C LYS A 16 -17.65 19.43 14.01
N CYS A 17 -18.20 20.62 13.87
CA CYS A 17 -19.56 20.84 13.35
C CYS A 17 -19.53 21.69 12.08
N TYR A 18 -20.44 21.41 11.15
CA TYR A 18 -20.65 22.29 10.00
C TYR A 18 -21.21 23.65 10.44
N ASP A 19 -20.95 24.69 9.66
CA ASP A 19 -21.67 25.96 9.79
C ASP A 19 -23.03 25.83 9.07
N PRO A 20 -24.17 25.94 9.77
CA PRO A 20 -25.49 25.84 9.14
C PRO A 20 -25.75 26.92 8.08
N ALA A 21 -24.96 27.99 8.07
CA ALA A 21 -25.03 29.03 7.05
C ALA A 21 -24.19 28.73 5.79
N ASP A 22 -23.45 27.63 5.75
CA ASP A 22 -22.62 27.27 4.59
C ASP A 22 -23.48 26.78 3.41
N SER A 23 -23.77 27.71 2.50
CA SER A 23 -24.52 27.44 1.26
C SER A 23 -23.83 26.49 0.28
N SER A 24 -22.56 26.12 0.53
CA SER A 24 -21.82 25.18 -0.30
C SER A 24 -22.02 23.72 0.09
N LEU A 25 -22.76 23.46 1.18
CA LEU A 25 -23.14 22.14 1.67
C LEU A 25 -24.63 21.90 1.43
N ILE A 26 -24.99 20.63 1.19
CA ILE A 26 -26.38 20.20 1.08
C ILE A 26 -26.70 19.41 2.34
N PHE A 27 -27.38 20.06 3.28
CA PHE A 27 -27.80 19.46 4.53
C PHE A 27 -29.00 18.54 4.35
N VAL A 28 -28.98 17.40 5.05
CA VAL A 28 -30.02 16.38 4.96
C VAL A 28 -30.36 15.80 6.33
N ASP A 29 -31.62 15.36 6.48
CA ASP A 29 -32.11 14.65 7.67
C ASP A 29 -31.84 13.13 7.61
N GLU A 30 -31.17 12.65 6.54
CA GLU A 30 -30.83 11.23 6.36
C GLU A 30 -29.87 10.74 7.46
N GLU A 31 -29.87 9.43 7.74
CA GLU A 31 -28.92 8.85 8.69
C GLU A 31 -27.48 8.99 8.16
N ASP A 32 -26.54 9.35 9.03
CA ASP A 32 -25.12 9.34 8.69
C ASP A 32 -24.71 7.89 8.44
N VAL A 33 -24.09 7.64 7.30
CA VAL A 33 -23.69 6.29 6.90
C VAL A 33 -22.51 5.74 7.72
N LEU A 34 -21.87 6.59 8.54
CA LEU A 34 -20.67 6.30 9.30
C LEU A 34 -20.85 6.44 10.83
N ASP A 35 -21.90 7.11 11.34
CA ASP A 35 -22.18 7.27 12.78
C ASP A 35 -23.69 7.47 13.07
N CYS A 36 -24.11 7.28 14.33
CA CYS A 36 -25.50 7.41 14.81
C CYS A 36 -25.79 8.74 15.55
N LYS A 37 -24.88 9.72 15.50
CA LYS A 37 -25.04 11.00 16.21
C LYS A 37 -26.04 11.94 15.52
N GLU A 38 -26.76 12.74 16.31
CA GLU A 38 -27.72 13.76 15.86
C GLU A 38 -27.03 15.11 15.58
N ASP A 39 -25.99 15.09 14.75
CA ASP A 39 -25.34 16.32 14.26
C ASP A 39 -25.80 16.68 12.84
N ASP A 40 -25.54 17.92 12.43
CA ASP A 40 -25.82 18.37 11.07
C ASP A 40 -25.00 17.53 10.06
N LYS A 41 -25.69 16.95 9.08
CA LYS A 41 -25.11 16.04 8.08
C LYS A 41 -25.15 16.66 6.70
N ALA A 42 -24.10 16.44 5.92
CA ALA A 42 -24.00 16.95 4.56
C ALA A 42 -23.76 15.81 3.55
N LEU A 43 -24.28 15.98 2.33
CA LEU A 43 -24.13 15.01 1.27
C LEU A 43 -22.73 15.04 0.64
N MET A 44 -22.13 13.87 0.52
CA MET A 44 -20.98 13.60 -0.35
C MET A 44 -21.42 13.48 -1.82
N SER A 45 -20.47 13.52 -2.75
CA SER A 45 -20.67 13.37 -4.20
C SER A 45 -21.27 12.02 -4.61
N CYS A 46 -21.15 11.00 -3.76
CA CYS A 46 -21.80 9.71 -3.93
C CYS A 46 -23.29 9.70 -3.52
N GLY A 47 -23.80 10.81 -2.96
CA GLY A 47 -25.18 10.95 -2.51
C GLY A 47 -25.45 10.41 -1.11
N HIS A 48 -24.42 10.13 -0.31
CA HIS A 48 -24.56 9.67 1.07
C HIS A 48 -24.19 10.77 2.07
N ALA A 49 -24.90 10.80 3.19
CA ALA A 49 -24.76 11.79 4.23
C ALA A 49 -23.65 11.41 5.24
N VAL A 50 -22.86 12.39 5.66
CA VAL A 50 -21.80 12.24 6.67
C VAL A 50 -21.75 13.46 7.60
N THR A 51 -21.21 13.28 8.79
CA THR A 51 -20.74 14.36 9.68
C THR A 51 -19.23 14.58 9.46
N PRO A 52 -18.68 15.75 9.85
CA PRO A 52 -17.24 16.00 9.70
C PRO A 52 -16.39 14.99 10.48
N MET A 53 -16.85 14.63 11.68
CA MET A 53 -16.14 13.73 12.58
C MET A 53 -16.18 12.28 12.07
N SER A 54 -17.35 11.78 11.67
CA SER A 54 -17.48 10.42 11.16
C SER A 54 -16.67 10.20 9.88
N LEU A 55 -16.66 11.20 8.98
CA LEU A 55 -15.82 11.18 7.78
C LEU A 55 -14.33 11.20 8.13
N THR A 56 -13.90 12.07 9.06
CA THR A 56 -12.50 12.12 9.53
C THR A 56 -12.05 10.73 10.02
N ASN A 57 -12.84 10.10 10.90
CA ASN A 57 -12.51 8.82 11.51
C ASN A 57 -12.49 7.68 10.49
N TRP A 58 -13.46 7.63 9.59
CA TRP A 58 -13.49 6.64 8.50
C TRP A 58 -12.26 6.77 7.60
N CYS A 59 -11.93 7.99 7.16
CA CYS A 59 -10.75 8.25 6.34
C CYS A 59 -9.45 7.86 7.07
N ARG A 60 -9.35 8.10 8.40
CA ARG A 60 -8.20 7.65 9.22
C ARG A 60 -8.07 6.13 9.21
N LEU A 61 -9.17 5.41 9.39
CA LEU A 61 -9.19 3.94 9.33
C LEU A 61 -8.69 3.43 7.98
N LEU A 62 -9.11 4.02 6.87
CA LEU A 62 -8.65 3.64 5.53
C LEU A 62 -7.13 3.80 5.38
N VAL A 63 -6.59 4.97 5.73
CA VAL A 63 -5.14 5.21 5.56
C VAL A 63 -4.28 4.43 6.56
N ASP A 64 -4.80 4.13 7.75
CA ASP A 64 -4.12 3.26 8.73
C ASP A 64 -4.15 1.79 8.32
N GLN A 65 -5.14 1.37 7.53
CA GLN A 65 -5.16 0.06 6.85
C GLN A 65 -4.24 0.02 5.61
N GLY A 66 -3.64 1.15 5.23
CA GLY A 66 -2.72 1.25 4.12
C GLY A 66 -3.38 1.58 2.78
N GLU A 67 -4.67 1.94 2.78
CA GLU A 67 -5.33 2.43 1.57
C GLU A 67 -4.81 3.82 1.18
N SER A 68 -4.79 4.08 -0.13
CA SER A 68 -4.36 5.37 -0.70
C SER A 68 -5.50 6.14 -1.36
N THR A 69 -6.71 5.60 -1.32
CA THR A 69 -7.94 6.21 -1.86
C THR A 69 -9.00 6.26 -0.76
N PHE A 70 -9.89 7.24 -0.85
CA PHE A 70 -11.02 7.38 0.06
C PHE A 70 -12.26 6.88 -0.66
N VAL A 71 -12.96 5.93 -0.04
CA VAL A 71 -14.17 5.32 -0.60
C VAL A 71 -15.33 5.46 0.38
N CYS A 72 -16.55 5.47 -0.15
CA CYS A 72 -17.74 5.49 0.68
C CYS A 72 -17.81 4.25 1.59
N GLY A 73 -18.14 4.45 2.88
CA GLY A 73 -18.32 3.36 3.84
C GLY A 73 -19.67 2.64 3.74
N GLN A 74 -20.60 3.15 2.93
CA GLN A 74 -21.93 2.56 2.77
C GLN A 74 -21.86 1.22 2.02
N THR A 75 -22.52 0.20 2.56
CA THR A 75 -22.56 -1.13 1.94
C THR A 75 -23.14 -1.06 0.52
N GLY A 76 -22.34 -1.46 -0.48
CA GLY A 76 -22.73 -1.45 -1.89
C GLY A 76 -22.43 -0.14 -2.62
N CYS A 77 -21.69 0.79 -2.02
CA CYS A 77 -21.21 2.01 -2.67
C CYS A 77 -19.68 1.99 -2.80
N ASP A 78 -19.17 1.83 -4.02
CA ASP A 78 -17.73 1.79 -4.31
C ASP A 78 -17.22 3.11 -4.92
N ILE A 79 -17.91 4.23 -4.66
CA ILE A 79 -17.52 5.53 -5.21
C ILE A 79 -16.31 6.07 -4.44
N GLU A 80 -15.25 6.40 -5.18
CA GLU A 80 -14.06 7.08 -4.66
C GLU A 80 -14.31 8.59 -4.52
N TRP A 81 -13.96 9.14 -3.37
CA TRP A 81 -14.00 10.57 -3.09
C TRP A 81 -12.65 11.24 -3.34
N PRO A 82 -12.60 12.36 -4.09
CA PRO A 82 -11.41 13.18 -4.18
C PRO A 82 -10.96 13.68 -2.79
N PHE A 83 -9.65 13.72 -2.53
CA PHE A 83 -9.14 14.20 -1.25
C PHE A 83 -9.54 15.65 -0.95
N GLU A 84 -9.69 16.50 -1.98
CA GLU A 84 -10.20 17.87 -1.82
C GLU A 84 -11.64 17.89 -1.25
N GLU A 85 -12.48 16.96 -1.70
CA GLU A 85 -13.83 16.80 -1.16
C GLU A 85 -13.77 16.36 0.30
N VAL A 86 -12.92 15.38 0.61
CA VAL A 86 -12.70 14.91 2.00
C VAL A 86 -12.23 16.06 2.90
N CYS A 87 -11.24 16.86 2.47
CA CYS A 87 -10.75 18.01 3.23
C CYS A 87 -11.88 18.99 3.58
N LYS A 88 -12.73 19.30 2.59
CA LYS A 88 -13.86 20.22 2.77
C LYS A 88 -14.91 19.63 3.71
N MET A 89 -15.35 18.40 3.44
CA MET A 89 -16.48 17.79 4.13
C MET A 89 -16.12 17.32 5.54
N ALA A 90 -14.86 16.93 5.79
CA ALA A 90 -14.40 16.53 7.11
C ALA A 90 -13.88 17.71 7.97
N LEU A 91 -13.90 18.94 7.41
CA LEU A 91 -13.34 20.14 8.04
C LEU A 91 -11.92 19.89 8.55
N LEU A 92 -11.07 19.31 7.69
CA LEU A 92 -9.71 18.92 8.09
C LEU A 92 -8.86 20.15 8.38
N THR A 93 -8.17 20.11 9.52
CA THR A 93 -7.14 21.09 9.87
C THR A 93 -5.89 20.89 9.01
N GLU A 94 -5.00 21.90 8.95
CA GLU A 94 -3.73 21.75 8.23
C GLU A 94 -2.86 20.60 8.75
N GLU A 95 -2.94 20.29 10.04
CA GLU A 95 -2.20 19.19 10.67
C GLU A 95 -2.75 17.83 10.22
N GLU A 96 -4.07 17.70 10.14
CA GLU A 96 -4.74 16.50 9.64
C GLU A 96 -4.50 16.29 8.15
N ILE A 97 -4.58 17.35 7.34
CA ILE A 97 -4.24 17.29 5.91
C ILE A 97 -2.82 16.75 5.74
N LYS A 98 -1.85 17.31 6.47
CA LYS A 98 -0.46 16.82 6.45
C LYS A 98 -0.36 15.37 6.91
N TYR A 99 -1.13 14.95 7.92
CA TYR A 99 -1.16 13.57 8.37
C TYR A 99 -1.65 12.63 7.26
N PHE A 100 -2.79 12.93 6.63
CA PHE A 100 -3.37 12.15 5.53
C PHE A 100 -2.43 12.08 4.32
N GLU A 101 -1.89 13.22 3.88
CA GLU A 101 -0.93 13.27 2.77
C GLU A 101 0.32 12.41 3.05
N ASN A 102 0.88 12.50 4.26
CA ASN A 102 2.05 11.71 4.65
C ASN A 102 1.74 10.21 4.72
N LYS A 103 0.55 9.83 5.21
CA LYS A 103 0.10 8.44 5.26
C LYS A 103 -0.15 7.89 3.87
N MET A 104 -0.93 8.58 3.05
CA MET A 104 -1.15 8.24 1.63
C MET A 104 0.16 8.13 0.87
N PHE A 105 1.08 9.08 1.07
CA PHE A 105 2.40 9.04 0.42
C PHE A 105 3.22 7.84 0.90
N SER A 106 3.18 7.52 2.19
CA SER A 106 3.87 6.35 2.75
C SER A 106 3.31 5.04 2.19
N SER A 107 1.98 4.90 2.12
CA SER A 107 1.31 3.75 1.52
C SER A 107 1.61 3.63 0.02
N ALA A 108 1.61 4.75 -0.70
CA ALA A 108 1.95 4.80 -2.12
C ALA A 108 3.45 4.59 -2.38
N LYS A 109 4.33 4.87 -1.41
CA LYS A 109 5.79 4.75 -1.54
C LYS A 109 6.22 3.33 -1.88
N ASP A 110 5.59 2.36 -1.22
CA ASP A 110 5.86 0.94 -1.43
C ASP A 110 5.32 0.49 -2.79
N LEU A 111 4.20 1.05 -3.24
CA LEU A 111 3.61 0.80 -4.56
C LEU A 111 4.43 1.42 -5.70
N LEU A 112 5.03 2.58 -5.49
CA LEU A 112 5.68 3.38 -6.53
C LEU A 112 7.21 3.16 -6.65
N ASP A 113 7.80 2.19 -5.94
CA ASP A 113 9.26 1.99 -5.86
C ASP A 113 9.97 3.34 -5.63
N VAL A 114 9.54 4.06 -4.58
CA VAL A 114 10.11 5.35 -4.18
C VAL A 114 11.10 5.12 -3.05
N LYS A 115 12.28 5.73 -3.13
CA LYS A 115 13.30 5.66 -2.06
C LYS A 115 13.79 7.05 -1.66
N SER A 116 14.25 7.16 -0.42
CA SER A 116 14.81 8.40 0.11
C SER A 116 16.30 8.50 -0.24
N CYS A 117 16.72 9.66 -0.76
CA CYS A 117 18.13 9.97 -1.02
C CYS A 117 18.94 9.86 0.28
N PRO A 118 20.12 9.20 0.30
CA PRO A 118 20.90 9.07 1.52
C PRO A 118 21.47 10.39 2.04
N GLY A 119 21.69 11.37 1.14
CA GLY A 119 22.18 12.70 1.47
C GLY A 119 21.11 13.63 2.04
N CYS A 120 20.19 14.09 1.20
CA CYS A 120 19.19 15.10 1.57
C CYS A 120 17.82 14.55 1.98
N LYS A 121 17.64 13.23 2.02
CA LYS A 121 16.37 12.54 2.38
C LYS A 121 15.19 12.78 1.44
N SER A 122 15.35 13.58 0.39
CA SER A 122 14.32 13.78 -0.63
C SER A 122 13.88 12.45 -1.25
N SER A 123 12.61 12.37 -1.60
CA SER A 123 12.03 11.23 -2.31
C SER A 123 12.52 11.19 -3.75
N VAL A 124 12.97 10.02 -4.19
CA VAL A 124 13.50 9.78 -5.53
C VAL A 124 12.81 8.57 -6.11
N MET A 125 12.45 8.66 -7.39
CA MET A 125 11.98 7.55 -8.22
C MET A 125 13.02 7.24 -9.29
N ARG A 126 13.07 5.99 -9.74
CA ARG A 126 13.90 5.58 -10.88
C ARG A 126 13.02 5.31 -12.10
N ASN A 127 13.44 5.80 -13.25
CA ASN A 127 12.74 5.54 -14.51
C ASN A 127 13.01 4.13 -15.04
N ASP A 128 14.23 3.63 -14.85
CA ASP A 128 14.66 2.31 -15.28
C ASP A 128 14.86 1.41 -14.04
N PRO A 129 14.01 0.39 -13.83
CA PRO A 129 14.15 -0.54 -12.71
C PRO A 129 15.43 -1.39 -12.74
N SER A 130 16.11 -1.50 -13.88
CA SER A 130 17.40 -2.19 -13.99
C SER A 130 18.58 -1.30 -13.60
N ASN A 131 18.42 0.02 -13.65
CA ASN A 131 19.44 0.99 -13.28
C ASN A 131 19.48 1.18 -11.76
N LEU A 132 20.53 0.67 -11.12
CA LEU A 132 20.79 0.87 -9.71
C LEU A 132 21.54 2.17 -9.40
N CYS A 133 22.04 2.88 -10.42
CA CYS A 133 22.75 4.15 -10.26
C CYS A 133 21.77 5.32 -10.42
N VAL A 134 21.33 5.89 -9.29
CA VAL A 134 20.29 6.91 -9.28
C VAL A 134 20.88 8.28 -8.95
N LYS A 135 20.58 9.28 -9.77
CA LYS A 135 20.99 10.68 -9.55
C LYS A 135 19.99 11.37 -8.62
N CYS A 136 20.48 12.04 -7.58
CA CYS A 136 19.66 12.97 -6.80
C CYS A 136 19.78 14.37 -7.41
N THR A 137 18.67 14.95 -7.89
CA THR A 137 18.66 16.29 -8.46
C THR A 137 18.96 17.37 -7.42
N VAL A 138 18.40 17.26 -6.22
CA VAL A 138 18.60 18.20 -5.10
C VAL A 138 20.07 18.25 -4.69
N CYS A 139 20.66 17.12 -4.28
CA CYS A 139 22.08 17.09 -3.91
C CYS A 139 23.01 17.48 -5.05
N SER A 140 22.61 17.23 -6.30
CA SER A 140 23.45 17.62 -7.44
C SER A 140 23.47 19.13 -7.65
N ALA A 141 22.33 19.80 -7.41
CA ALA A 141 22.23 21.25 -7.45
C ALA A 141 23.03 21.88 -6.28
N ASP A 142 22.82 21.41 -5.05
CA ASP A 142 23.45 21.98 -3.85
C ASP A 142 24.99 21.89 -3.89
N LYS A 143 25.52 20.79 -4.44
CA LYS A 143 26.96 20.54 -4.51
C LYS A 143 27.61 21.10 -5.78
N ASN A 144 26.83 21.69 -6.68
CA ASN A 144 27.24 22.08 -8.03
C ASN A 144 28.03 20.97 -8.75
N GLY A 145 27.55 19.72 -8.63
CA GLY A 145 28.25 18.52 -9.07
C GLY A 145 27.33 17.30 -9.07
N ILE A 146 27.70 16.21 -9.74
CA ILE A 146 26.81 15.03 -9.85
C ILE A 146 26.82 14.23 -8.55
N PHE A 147 25.66 14.09 -7.89
CA PHE A 147 25.47 13.15 -6.79
C PHE A 147 24.64 11.95 -7.22
N MET A 148 25.24 10.76 -7.14
CA MET A 148 24.60 9.48 -7.45
C MET A 148 24.70 8.51 -6.28
N PHE A 149 23.70 7.66 -6.12
CA PHE A 149 23.67 6.62 -5.10
C PHE A 149 23.16 5.28 -5.66
N CYS A 150 23.50 4.20 -4.96
CA CYS A 150 23.04 2.86 -5.29
C CYS A 150 21.63 2.61 -4.77
N TRP A 151 20.71 2.19 -5.64
CA TRP A 151 19.32 1.89 -5.32
C TRP A 151 19.13 0.73 -4.34
N GLN A 152 20.08 -0.21 -4.28
CA GLN A 152 20.02 -1.36 -3.37
C GLN A 152 20.49 -0.99 -1.96
N CYS A 153 21.73 -0.54 -1.84
CA CYS A 153 22.33 -0.30 -0.53
C CYS A 153 22.15 1.14 0.00
N LEU A 154 21.57 2.04 -0.80
CA LEU A 154 21.37 3.46 -0.45
C LEU A 154 22.65 4.15 0.04
N ARG A 155 23.78 3.84 -0.60
CA ARG A 155 25.07 4.49 -0.36
C ARG A 155 25.51 5.18 -1.64
N GLU A 156 26.40 6.16 -1.52
CA GLU A 156 27.00 6.84 -2.67
C GLU A 156 27.52 5.84 -3.71
N TRP A 157 27.30 6.16 -4.98
CA TRP A 157 27.61 5.26 -6.07
C TRP A 157 29.12 5.06 -6.19
N ARG A 158 29.58 3.84 -5.93
CA ARG A 158 30.94 3.42 -6.25
C ARG A 158 30.85 2.51 -7.46
N GLY A 159 31.35 2.91 -8.62
CA GLY A 159 31.24 2.13 -9.84
C GLY A 159 31.84 2.86 -11.02
N THR A 160 32.39 2.12 -11.98
CA THR A 160 32.88 2.71 -13.23
C THR A 160 31.73 2.83 -14.21
N PHE A 161 31.51 4.03 -14.74
CA PHE A 161 30.62 4.24 -15.87
C PHE A 161 31.08 3.38 -17.07
N PRO A 162 30.17 2.79 -17.87
CA PRO A 162 28.72 2.97 -17.91
C PRO A 162 27.91 1.97 -17.06
N ARG A 163 28.55 1.17 -16.19
CA ARG A 163 27.80 0.16 -15.42
C ARG A 163 26.82 0.81 -14.46
N SER A 164 25.57 0.34 -14.52
CA SER A 164 24.43 0.76 -13.70
C SER A 164 23.75 -0.43 -12.99
N ASP A 165 24.06 -1.66 -13.39
CA ASP A 165 23.47 -2.91 -12.93
C ASP A 165 23.97 -3.34 -11.54
N ARG A 166 25.12 -2.83 -11.10
CA ARG A 166 25.73 -3.12 -9.79
C ARG A 166 26.68 -2.01 -9.34
N CYS A 167 26.72 -1.75 -8.04
CA CYS A 167 27.75 -0.91 -7.44
C CYS A 167 28.91 -1.76 -6.88
N LYS A 168 30.02 -1.11 -6.58
CA LYS A 168 31.26 -1.63 -5.96
C LYS A 168 31.29 -1.39 -4.45
N ASN A 169 30.16 -1.05 -3.84
CA ASN A 169 30.10 -0.93 -2.38
C ASN A 169 30.23 -2.32 -1.75
N TYR A 170 31.15 -2.47 -0.79
CA TYR A 170 31.34 -3.72 -0.06
C TYR A 170 30.04 -4.14 0.65
N GLY A 171 29.67 -5.40 0.51
CA GLY A 171 28.42 -5.94 1.08
C GLY A 171 27.15 -5.35 0.48
N CYS A 172 27.18 -4.81 -0.75
CA CYS A 172 25.95 -4.42 -1.43
C CYS A 172 25.15 -5.68 -1.82
N VAL A 173 23.96 -5.80 -1.25
CA VAL A 173 23.04 -6.92 -1.44
C VAL A 173 21.64 -6.37 -1.72
N ASN A 174 20.85 -7.12 -2.48
CA ASN A 174 19.43 -6.83 -2.63
C ASN A 174 18.69 -7.33 -1.39
N LYS A 175 18.30 -6.40 -0.50
CA LYS A 175 17.60 -6.72 0.75
C LYS A 175 16.35 -7.56 0.53
N SER A 176 15.58 -7.31 -0.53
CA SER A 176 14.38 -8.09 -0.84
C SER A 176 14.74 -9.54 -1.18
N LEU A 177 15.82 -9.79 -1.91
CA LEU A 177 16.31 -11.15 -2.16
C LEU A 177 16.84 -11.84 -0.90
N GLU A 178 17.47 -11.09 0.02
CA GLU A 178 17.87 -11.66 1.32
C GLU A 178 16.66 -12.08 2.15
N ILE A 179 15.60 -11.26 2.17
CA ILE A 179 14.34 -11.58 2.85
C ILE A 179 13.72 -12.84 2.23
N LEU A 180 13.57 -12.90 0.90
CA LEU A 180 13.02 -14.08 0.20
C LEU A 180 13.83 -15.36 0.47
N ARG A 181 15.16 -15.22 0.60
CA ARG A 181 16.06 -16.34 0.89
C ARG A 181 15.93 -16.85 2.33
N ASN A 182 15.72 -15.94 3.29
CA ASN A 182 15.86 -16.26 4.72
C ASN A 182 14.54 -16.24 5.50
N CYS A 183 13.42 -15.78 4.91
CA CYS A 183 12.12 -15.74 5.58
C CYS A 183 11.70 -17.13 6.10
N PRO A 184 10.97 -17.24 7.21
CA PRO A 184 10.54 -18.53 7.75
C PRO A 184 9.59 -19.27 6.79
N VAL A 185 9.21 -20.49 7.16
CA VAL A 185 8.15 -21.24 6.48
C VAL A 185 6.80 -20.86 7.11
N ILE A 186 5.78 -20.68 6.26
CA ILE A 186 4.40 -20.44 6.70
C ILE A 186 3.67 -21.77 6.92
N THR A 187 2.69 -21.76 7.84
CA THR A 187 1.67 -22.80 7.99
C THR A 187 0.32 -22.16 7.68
N PHE A 188 -0.41 -22.73 6.73
CA PHE A 188 -1.75 -22.28 6.36
C PHE A 188 -2.77 -22.82 7.36
N SER A 189 -3.76 -22.00 7.74
CA SER A 189 -4.78 -22.38 8.71
C SER A 189 -5.89 -23.22 8.06
N ASP A 190 -6.27 -22.87 6.83
CA ASP A 190 -7.45 -23.43 6.15
C ASP A 190 -7.09 -24.36 4.98
N VAL A 191 -5.80 -24.54 4.68
CA VAL A 191 -5.31 -25.42 3.61
C VAL A 191 -4.31 -26.43 4.16
N ALA A 192 -4.74 -27.68 4.27
CA ALA A 192 -3.89 -28.78 4.70
C ALA A 192 -2.98 -29.28 3.56
N GLY A 193 -1.83 -29.88 3.90
CA GLY A 193 -0.95 -30.56 2.95
C GLY A 193 0.08 -29.67 2.23
N ILE A 194 0.07 -28.36 2.45
CA ILE A 194 1.12 -27.45 1.97
C ILE A 194 2.20 -27.33 3.05
N THR A 195 3.38 -27.92 2.81
CA THR A 195 4.52 -27.86 3.73
C THR A 195 5.75 -27.22 3.09
N GLY A 196 6.53 -26.46 3.85
CA GLY A 196 7.80 -25.88 3.37
C GLY A 196 7.64 -24.61 2.52
N CYS A 197 6.45 -24.02 2.45
CA CYS A 197 6.24 -22.76 1.73
C CYS A 197 6.90 -21.58 2.48
N PRO A 198 7.72 -20.74 1.82
CA PRO A 198 8.23 -19.50 2.43
C PRO A 198 7.08 -18.58 2.85
N SER A 199 7.22 -17.87 3.97
CA SER A 199 6.21 -16.93 4.48
C SER A 199 6.20 -15.59 3.76
N ILE A 200 7.25 -15.28 3.01
CA ILE A 200 7.36 -14.07 2.20
C ILE A 200 7.71 -14.49 0.79
N ARG A 201 6.98 -13.96 -0.19
CA ARG A 201 7.22 -14.17 -1.62
C ARG A 201 7.24 -12.85 -2.38
N ALA A 202 7.73 -12.88 -3.61
CA ALA A 202 7.57 -11.79 -4.56
C ALA A 202 6.49 -12.16 -5.57
N CYS A 203 5.61 -11.22 -5.89
CA CYS A 203 4.61 -11.38 -6.94
C CYS A 203 5.28 -11.80 -8.25
N PRO A 204 4.81 -12.87 -8.93
CA PRO A 204 5.42 -13.37 -10.16
C PRO A 204 5.31 -12.39 -11.32
N THR A 205 4.30 -11.51 -11.31
CA THR A 205 4.06 -10.52 -12.37
C THR A 205 4.93 -9.29 -12.20
N CYS A 206 4.87 -8.65 -11.03
CA CYS A 206 5.51 -7.35 -10.84
C CYS A 206 6.75 -7.40 -9.93
N GLY A 207 6.90 -8.43 -9.09
CA GLY A 207 7.98 -8.53 -8.12
C GLY A 207 7.73 -7.83 -6.77
N PHE A 208 6.48 -7.45 -6.47
CA PHE A 208 6.13 -6.83 -5.18
C PHE A 208 6.27 -7.85 -4.06
N ILE A 209 6.86 -7.46 -2.93
CA ILE A 209 7.04 -8.37 -1.80
C ILE A 209 5.72 -8.48 -1.05
N VAL A 210 5.30 -9.72 -0.82
CA VAL A 210 4.01 -10.08 -0.24
C VAL A 210 4.21 -11.09 0.87
N GLU A 211 3.34 -11.02 1.87
CA GLU A 211 3.21 -11.98 2.95
C GLU A 211 1.76 -12.44 3.01
N HIS A 212 1.57 -13.72 3.31
CA HIS A 212 0.23 -14.28 3.49
C HIS A 212 -0.10 -14.28 4.98
N ASP A 213 -1.30 -13.82 5.30
CA ASP A 213 -1.87 -13.73 6.66
C ASP A 213 -2.16 -15.09 7.32
N ARG A 214 -1.87 -16.21 6.63
CA ARG A 214 -2.14 -17.61 7.00
C ARG A 214 -3.61 -18.03 6.96
N SER A 215 -4.54 -17.14 6.62
CA SER A 215 -5.98 -17.42 6.65
C SER A 215 -6.55 -17.47 5.24
N GLY A 216 -7.61 -18.26 5.04
CA GLY A 216 -8.21 -18.47 3.74
C GLY A 216 -7.40 -19.38 2.82
N CYS A 217 -7.63 -19.22 1.52
CA CYS A 217 -7.11 -20.12 0.50
C CYS A 217 -5.64 -19.85 0.16
N LYS A 218 -5.02 -20.69 -0.68
CA LYS A 218 -3.61 -20.57 -1.07
C LYS A 218 -3.30 -19.41 -2.04
N ASN A 219 -4.30 -18.66 -2.49
CA ASN A 219 -4.16 -17.58 -3.46
C ASN A 219 -4.19 -16.23 -2.75
N ILE A 220 -3.41 -15.28 -3.28
CA ILE A 220 -3.39 -13.91 -2.77
C ILE A 220 -3.51 -12.92 -3.91
N PHE A 221 -4.03 -11.74 -3.59
CA PHE A 221 -4.13 -10.62 -4.50
C PHE A 221 -2.94 -9.67 -4.36
N CYS A 222 -2.25 -9.36 -5.46
CA CYS A 222 -1.18 -8.37 -5.42
C CYS A 222 -1.73 -6.96 -5.43
N THR A 223 -1.59 -6.23 -4.33
CA THR A 223 -2.07 -4.84 -4.21
C THR A 223 -1.45 -3.88 -5.24
N ARG A 224 -0.23 -4.18 -5.75
CA ARG A 224 0.48 -3.35 -6.71
C ARG A 224 0.07 -3.55 -8.16
N CYS A 225 0.01 -4.79 -8.66
CA CYS A 225 -0.34 -5.06 -10.06
C CYS A 225 -1.77 -5.57 -10.25
N LYS A 226 -2.52 -5.77 -9.16
CA LYS A 226 -3.91 -6.22 -9.15
C LYS A 226 -4.12 -7.62 -9.77
N GLU A 227 -3.03 -8.38 -9.91
CA GLU A 227 -3.09 -9.79 -10.33
C GLU A 227 -3.19 -10.69 -9.11
N GLU A 228 -4.02 -11.73 -9.22
CA GLU A 228 -4.12 -12.78 -8.22
C GLU A 228 -3.26 -13.99 -8.63
N PHE A 229 -2.55 -14.57 -7.67
CA PHE A 229 -1.70 -15.71 -7.92
C PHE A 229 -1.64 -16.64 -6.71
N CYS A 230 -1.29 -17.89 -6.96
CA CYS A 230 -1.10 -18.87 -5.89
C CYS A 230 0.20 -18.57 -5.12
N PHE A 231 0.07 -18.33 -3.82
CA PHE A 231 1.20 -18.11 -2.93
C PHE A 231 2.10 -19.35 -2.77
N ALA A 232 1.58 -20.56 -2.98
CA ALA A 232 2.36 -21.78 -2.88
C ALA A 232 3.20 -22.09 -4.13
N CYS A 233 2.60 -22.08 -5.32
CA CYS A 233 3.28 -22.45 -6.57
C CYS A 233 3.75 -21.27 -7.44
N LEU A 234 3.38 -20.03 -7.09
CA LEU A 234 3.70 -18.80 -7.83
C LEU A 234 3.13 -18.72 -9.26
N GLN A 235 2.19 -19.59 -9.63
CA GLN A 235 1.43 -19.48 -10.87
C GLN A 235 0.27 -18.51 -10.68
N LEU A 236 -0.18 -17.87 -11.77
CA LEU A 236 -1.41 -17.07 -11.76
C LEU A 236 -2.60 -17.95 -11.35
N THR A 237 -3.63 -17.36 -10.73
CA THR A 237 -4.75 -18.12 -10.19
C THR A 237 -5.36 -19.04 -11.25
N ASN A 238 -5.63 -18.52 -12.45
CA ASN A 238 -6.22 -19.32 -13.53
C ASN A 238 -5.39 -20.57 -13.85
N ASP A 239 -4.08 -20.41 -14.08
CA ASP A 239 -3.17 -21.53 -14.40
C ASP A 239 -3.07 -22.55 -13.26
N CYS A 240 -3.04 -22.08 -12.01
CA CYS A 240 -2.98 -22.97 -10.85
C CYS A 240 -4.27 -23.79 -10.70
N LEU A 241 -5.42 -23.16 -10.98
CA LEU A 241 -6.74 -23.76 -10.81
C LEU A 241 -7.11 -24.74 -11.93
N GLU A 242 -6.40 -24.73 -13.05
CA GLU A 242 -6.53 -25.78 -14.08
C GLU A 242 -6.24 -27.19 -13.54
N THR A 243 -5.42 -27.28 -12.48
CA THR A 243 -4.93 -28.56 -11.95
C THR A 243 -5.12 -28.75 -10.45
N SER A 244 -5.78 -27.82 -9.75
CA SER A 244 -6.02 -27.88 -8.30
C SER A 244 -7.14 -26.94 -7.88
N GLU A 245 -7.68 -27.06 -6.66
CA GLU A 245 -8.68 -26.12 -6.13
C GLU A 245 -8.09 -25.12 -5.11
N HIS A 246 -8.81 -24.03 -4.82
CA HIS A 246 -8.36 -22.95 -3.91
C HIS A 246 -7.90 -23.46 -2.53
N TYR A 247 -8.59 -24.44 -1.97
CA TYR A 247 -8.33 -24.98 -0.63
C TYR A 247 -7.58 -26.32 -0.63
N GLU A 248 -7.03 -26.71 -1.78
CA GLU A 248 -6.26 -27.94 -1.93
C GLU A 248 -4.79 -27.67 -2.27
N PRO A 249 -3.85 -28.57 -1.94
CA PRO A 249 -2.46 -28.44 -2.39
C PRO A 249 -2.34 -28.32 -3.91
N CYS A 250 -1.33 -27.58 -4.38
CA CYS A 250 -1.06 -27.47 -5.81
C CYS A 250 -0.50 -28.80 -6.35
N SER A 251 -0.97 -29.24 -7.52
CA SER A 251 -0.42 -30.40 -8.23
C SER A 251 1.07 -30.25 -8.57
N SER A 252 1.53 -29.03 -8.82
CA SER A 252 2.94 -28.67 -9.02
C SER A 252 3.76 -28.59 -7.73
N GLY A 253 3.12 -28.69 -6.56
CA GLY A 253 3.73 -28.54 -5.26
C GLY A 253 4.11 -27.09 -4.92
N VAL A 254 4.98 -26.94 -3.92
CA VAL A 254 5.46 -25.65 -3.45
C VAL A 254 6.63 -25.18 -4.29
N ALA A 255 6.53 -23.99 -4.88
CA ALA A 255 7.63 -23.40 -5.65
C ALA A 255 8.81 -23.05 -4.74
N PRO A 256 10.06 -23.20 -5.23
CA PRO A 256 11.26 -22.88 -4.45
C PRO A 256 11.33 -21.39 -4.09
N ARG A 257 12.24 -21.05 -3.17
CA ARG A 257 12.54 -19.65 -2.83
C ARG A 257 13.02 -18.89 -4.07
N GLN A 258 12.46 -17.72 -4.29
CA GLN A 258 12.80 -16.87 -5.45
C GLN A 258 14.23 -16.33 -5.30
N THR A 259 15.03 -16.53 -6.34
CA THR A 259 16.42 -16.05 -6.43
C THR A 259 16.55 -14.79 -7.28
N PHE A 260 15.47 -14.38 -7.94
CA PHE A 260 15.35 -13.14 -8.70
C PHE A 260 13.97 -12.50 -8.45
N ILE A 261 13.87 -11.19 -8.67
CA ILE A 261 12.61 -10.45 -8.56
C ILE A 261 12.25 -9.97 -9.97
N PRO A 262 11.06 -10.31 -10.50
CA PRO A 262 10.58 -9.82 -11.78
C PRO A 262 10.60 -8.29 -11.85
N VAL A 263 10.94 -7.76 -13.03
CA VAL A 263 10.80 -6.32 -13.30
C VAL A 263 9.44 -6.09 -13.92
N TRP A 264 8.62 -5.27 -13.26
CA TRP A 264 7.30 -4.93 -13.80
C TRP A 264 7.44 -3.99 -15.00
N GLN A 265 7.16 -4.51 -16.19
CA GLN A 265 7.02 -3.71 -17.40
C GLN A 265 5.57 -3.25 -17.50
N LYS A 266 5.26 -2.05 -16.98
CA LYS A 266 3.96 -1.42 -17.25
C LYS A 266 3.90 -1.09 -18.75
N GLY A 267 3.14 -1.86 -19.51
CA GLY A 267 2.81 -1.58 -20.91
C GLY A 267 3.96 -1.75 -21.90
N VAL A 268 4.11 -2.98 -22.42
CA VAL A 268 4.39 -3.15 -23.85
C VAL A 268 3.11 -3.74 -24.44
N LEU A 269 2.23 -2.86 -24.88
CA LEU A 269 1.25 -3.13 -25.93
C LEU A 269 1.70 -2.36 -27.16
#